data_AF-A0AAN8F6J1-F1
#
_entry.id   AF-A0AAN8F6J1-F1
#
_cell.length_a   1.000
_cell.length_b   1.000
_cell.length_c   1.000
_cell.angle_alpha   90.00
_cell.angle_beta   90.00
_cell.angle_gamma   90.00
#
_symmetry.space_group_name_H-M   'P 1'
#
loop_
_entity.id
_entity.type
_entity.pdbx_description
1 polymer ?
#
loop_
_entity_poly.entity_id
_entity_poly.type
_entity_poly.pdbx_seq_one_letter_code
_entity_poly.pdbx_strand_id
1 'polypeptide(L)'
;MDFQEDVSTRLVEWLEAQYLLGVSTVTTYVYTVAKNVQRVLDRYEKLGKLVQIPLTLPGHSPNLPLVRSQYIARNRQQKRRHELIPYNDCLYSTANVATVFNHFALHRLSPNVTGTIYVPEKLGLKLHYKATCPIEARKECDELQTDTVLDHSIDRFTDELSRRVNRALRELKLL
;
A
#
# COMPACT_ATOMS: atom_id res chain seq x y z
N MET A 1 -0.42 3.73 -6.99
CA MET A 1 0.70 3.21 -7.81
C MET A 1 1.06 4.22 -8.88
N ASP A 2 2.24 4.80 -8.74
CA ASP A 2 2.84 5.72 -9.70
C ASP A 2 4.32 5.32 -9.82
N PHE A 3 4.58 4.32 -10.67
CA PHE A 3 5.91 3.73 -10.84
C PHE A 3 6.34 3.87 -12.30
N GLN A 4 7.47 4.54 -12.51
CA GLN A 4 8.10 4.62 -13.84
C GLN A 4 8.86 3.32 -14.16
N GLU A 5 9.39 2.66 -13.13
CA GLU A 5 10.06 1.36 -13.23
C GLU A 5 9.06 0.20 -13.33
N ASP A 6 9.48 -0.86 -14.02
CA ASP A 6 8.70 -2.09 -14.10
C ASP A 6 8.91 -2.94 -12.84
N VAL A 7 7.91 -2.92 -11.96
CA VAL A 7 7.87 -3.71 -10.73
C VAL A 7 6.96 -4.93 -10.84
N SER A 8 6.60 -5.35 -12.06
CA SER A 8 5.59 -6.39 -12.31
C SER A 8 5.87 -7.70 -11.59
N THR A 9 7.11 -8.21 -11.60
CA THR A 9 7.48 -9.44 -10.89
C THR A 9 7.26 -9.33 -9.38
N ARG A 10 7.79 -8.27 -8.76
CA ARG A 10 7.63 -8.02 -7.32
C ARG A 10 6.17 -7.79 -6.93
N LEU A 11 5.38 -7.18 -7.81
CA LEU A 11 3.95 -7.01 -7.59
C LEU A 11 3.21 -8.35 -7.59
N VAL A 12 3.55 -9.27 -8.51
CA VAL A 12 2.98 -10.63 -8.53
C VAL A 12 3.35 -11.39 -7.26
N GLU A 13 4.61 -11.35 -6.84
CA GLU A 13 5.08 -11.95 -5.58
C GLU A 13 4.27 -11.43 -4.39
N TRP A 14 4.14 -10.11 -4.28
CA TRP A 14 3.41 -9.48 -3.20
C TRP A 14 1.93 -9.85 -3.22
N LEU A 15 1.26 -9.80 -4.38
CA LEU A 15 -0.15 -10.14 -4.52
C LEU A 15 -0.43 -11.60 -4.16
N GLU A 16 0.35 -12.55 -4.67
CA GLU A 16 0.17 -13.98 -4.33
C GLU A 16 0.41 -14.25 -2.85
N ALA A 17 1.37 -13.55 -2.22
CA ALA A 17 1.59 -13.63 -0.78
C ALA A 17 0.35 -13.14 0.01
N GLN A 18 -0.24 -12.00 -0.38
CA GLN A 18 -1.46 -11.49 0.27
C GLN A 18 -2.61 -12.50 0.18
N TYR A 19 -2.86 -13.06 -1.01
CA TYR A 19 -3.95 -14.04 -1.19
C TYR A 19 -3.68 -15.35 -0.44
N LEU A 20 -2.43 -15.73 -0.27
CA LEU A 20 -2.06 -16.92 0.48
C LEU A 20 -2.26 -16.73 2.00
N LEU A 21 -2.10 -15.50 2.48
CA LEU A 21 -2.39 -15.09 3.86
C LEU A 21 -3.89 -14.87 4.14
N GLY A 22 -4.77 -15.09 3.16
CA GLY A 22 -6.22 -15.07 3.34
C GLY A 22 -6.91 -13.78 2.89
N VAL A 23 -6.20 -12.85 2.25
CA VAL A 23 -6.83 -11.68 1.61
C VAL A 23 -7.79 -12.16 0.51
N SER A 24 -9.01 -11.64 0.47
CA SER A 24 -10.00 -11.94 -0.57
C SER A 24 -9.86 -11.02 -1.78
N THR A 25 -9.69 -9.72 -1.53
CA THR A 25 -9.61 -8.69 -2.56
C THR A 25 -8.60 -7.61 -2.16
N VAL A 26 -7.81 -7.15 -3.14
CA VAL A 26 -6.88 -6.02 -2.98
C VAL A 26 -7.42 -4.81 -3.74
N THR A 27 -7.55 -3.67 -3.07
CA THR A 27 -7.87 -2.40 -3.74
C THR A 27 -6.59 -1.60 -3.96
N THR A 28 -6.38 -1.08 -5.17
CA THR A 28 -5.23 -0.24 -5.48
C THR A 28 -5.63 1.00 -6.25
N TYR A 29 -5.07 2.13 -5.84
CA TYR A 29 -5.16 3.38 -6.57
C TYR A 29 -4.11 3.43 -7.68
N VAL A 30 -4.48 3.81 -8.90
CA VAL A 30 -3.58 3.75 -10.07
C VAL A 30 -3.45 5.13 -10.73
N TYR A 31 -2.22 5.60 -10.85
CA TYR A 31 -1.86 6.82 -11.57
C TYR A 31 -1.30 6.47 -12.95
N THR A 32 0.01 6.19 -13.04
CA THR A 32 0.61 5.64 -14.24
C THR A 32 1.65 4.60 -13.86
N VAL A 33 1.62 3.50 -14.59
CA VAL A 33 2.48 2.34 -14.36
C VAL A 33 3.02 1.82 -15.69
N ALA A 34 4.11 1.06 -15.62
CA ALA A 34 4.64 0.37 -16.79
C ALA A 34 3.61 -0.60 -17.40
N LYS A 35 3.73 -0.87 -18.71
CA LYS A 35 2.78 -1.74 -19.44
C LYS A 35 2.64 -3.12 -18.81
N ASN A 36 3.73 -3.73 -18.36
CA ASN A 36 3.69 -5.04 -17.71
C ASN A 36 2.97 -4.97 -16.36
N VAL A 37 3.20 -3.93 -15.57
CA VAL A 37 2.45 -3.69 -14.32
C VAL A 37 0.96 -3.58 -14.60
N GLN A 38 0.55 -2.82 -15.63
CA GLN A 38 -0.87 -2.75 -16.01
C GLN A 38 -1.45 -4.13 -16.37
N ARG A 39 -0.70 -4.95 -17.11
CA ARG A 39 -1.10 -6.33 -17.44
C ARG A 39 -1.29 -7.20 -16.19
N VAL A 40 -0.44 -7.02 -15.16
CA VAL A 40 -0.63 -7.69 -13.86
C VAL A 40 -1.96 -7.27 -13.25
N LEU A 41 -2.20 -5.96 -13.14
CA LEU A 41 -3.43 -5.43 -12.51
C LEU A 41 -4.68 -5.91 -13.22
N ASP A 42 -4.72 -5.79 -14.55
CA ASP A 42 -5.86 -6.22 -15.36
C ASP A 42 -6.13 -7.71 -15.19
N ARG A 43 -5.08 -8.53 -15.02
CA ARG A 43 -5.23 -9.97 -14.78
C ARG A 43 -5.91 -10.23 -13.44
N TYR A 44 -5.45 -9.62 -12.35
CA TYR A 44 -6.04 -9.86 -11.03
C TYR A 44 -7.43 -9.23 -10.88
N GLU A 45 -7.70 -8.13 -11.58
CA GLU A 45 -9.04 -7.53 -11.66
C GLU A 45 -10.03 -8.45 -12.38
N LYS A 46 -9.63 -9.05 -13.52
CA LYS A 46 -10.46 -10.04 -14.22
C LYS A 46 -10.75 -11.29 -13.39
N LEU A 47 -9.88 -11.65 -12.45
CA LEU A 47 -10.12 -12.74 -11.51
C LEU A 47 -11.04 -12.34 -10.33
N GLY A 48 -11.50 -11.09 -10.26
CA GLY A 48 -12.26 -10.57 -9.12
C GLY A 48 -11.43 -10.42 -7.84
N LYS A 49 -10.10 -10.50 -7.95
CA LYS A 49 -9.18 -10.44 -6.82
C LYS A 49 -8.63 -9.04 -6.56
N LEU A 50 -8.71 -8.14 -7.54
CA LEU A 50 -8.17 -6.79 -7.43
C LEU A 50 -9.18 -5.75 -7.94
N VAL A 51 -9.23 -4.60 -7.29
CA VAL A 51 -10.03 -3.44 -7.72
C VAL A 51 -9.08 -2.30 -8.06
N GLN A 52 -9.12 -1.81 -9.30
CA GLN A 52 -8.36 -0.66 -9.74
C GLN A 52 -9.17 0.62 -9.55
N ILE A 53 -8.65 1.58 -8.79
CA ILE A 53 -9.24 2.92 -8.66
C ILE A 53 -8.34 3.92 -9.40
N PRO A 54 -8.72 4.39 -10.60
CA PRO A 54 -7.92 5.37 -11.32
C PRO A 54 -7.92 6.70 -10.56
N LEU A 55 -6.75 7.33 -10.47
CA LEU A 55 -6.57 8.62 -9.80
C LEU A 55 -6.12 9.73 -10.75
N THR A 56 -6.56 10.93 -10.42
CA THR A 56 -6.10 12.19 -11.01
C THR A 56 -5.74 13.17 -9.90
N LEU A 57 -4.82 14.10 -10.19
CA LEU A 57 -4.62 15.28 -9.35
C LEU A 57 -5.79 16.25 -9.54
N PRO A 58 -6.26 16.90 -8.46
CA PRO A 58 -7.40 17.80 -8.50
C PRO A 58 -7.07 19.16 -9.15
N GLY A 59 -8.12 19.86 -9.59
CA GLY A 59 -8.05 21.22 -10.13
C GLY A 59 -7.23 21.30 -11.43
N HIS A 60 -6.38 22.33 -11.54
CA HIS A 60 -5.51 22.57 -12.70
C HIS A 60 -4.15 21.85 -12.61
N SER A 61 -4.03 20.86 -11.72
CA SER A 61 -2.79 20.11 -11.55
C SER A 61 -2.52 19.19 -12.74
N PRO A 62 -1.24 18.98 -13.12
CA PRO A 62 -0.92 18.18 -14.29
C PRO A 62 -1.22 16.69 -14.06
N ASN A 63 -1.91 16.07 -15.02
CA ASN A 63 -2.22 14.64 -14.99
C ASN A 63 -1.49 13.80 -16.04
N LEU A 64 -0.68 14.45 -16.90
CA LEU A 64 0.19 13.74 -17.84
C LEU A 64 1.26 12.96 -17.04
N PRO A 65 1.51 11.66 -17.30
CA PRO A 65 2.25 10.79 -16.39
C PRO A 65 3.59 11.32 -15.88
N LEU A 66 4.48 11.68 -16.81
CA LEU A 66 5.83 12.14 -16.48
C LEU A 66 5.80 13.53 -15.82
N VAL A 67 4.96 14.43 -16.33
CA VAL A 67 4.82 15.80 -15.80
C VAL A 67 4.24 15.75 -14.38
N ARG A 68 3.24 14.90 -14.14
CA ARG A 68 2.66 14.66 -12.81
C ARG A 68 3.71 14.11 -11.85
N SER A 69 4.43 13.05 -12.25
CA SER A 69 5.47 12.42 -11.42
C SER A 69 6.54 13.45 -11.03
N GLN A 70 7.00 14.26 -11.99
CA GLN A 70 7.99 15.33 -11.75
C GLN A 70 7.42 16.46 -10.87
N TYR A 71 6.17 16.87 -11.10
CA TYR A 71 5.50 17.90 -10.30
C TYR A 71 5.39 17.49 -8.82
N ILE A 72 4.97 16.26 -8.56
CA ILE A 72 4.87 15.70 -7.20
C ILE A 72 6.27 15.54 -6.58
N ALA A 73 7.24 15.01 -7.33
CA ALA A 73 8.59 14.78 -6.82
C ALA A 73 9.31 16.09 -6.43
N ARG A 74 9.14 17.16 -7.22
CA ARG A 74 9.79 18.46 -6.98
C ARG A 74 9.08 19.29 -5.91
N ASN A 75 7.79 19.03 -5.64
CA ASN A 75 7.00 19.84 -4.73
C ASN A 75 6.47 19.03 -3.54
N ARG A 76 7.32 18.86 -2.52
CA ARG A 76 7.01 18.09 -1.31
C ARG A 76 5.75 18.59 -0.57
N GLN A 77 5.49 19.89 -0.60
CA GLN A 77 4.30 20.46 0.06
C GLN A 77 3.02 20.15 -0.72
N GLN A 78 3.06 20.30 -2.06
CA GLN A 78 1.92 19.90 -2.89
C GLN A 78 1.69 18.39 -2.88
N LYS A 79 2.77 17.61 -2.88
CA LYS A 79 2.73 16.16 -2.66
C LYS A 79 1.91 15.84 -1.41
N ARG A 80 2.24 16.41 -0.25
CA ARG A 80 1.48 16.22 1.01
C ARG A 80 0.00 16.62 0.90
N ARG A 81 -0.33 17.69 0.16
CA ARG A 81 -1.72 18.13 -0.05
C ARG A 81 -2.50 17.24 -1.00
N HIS A 82 -1.86 16.69 -2.03
CA HIS A 82 -2.49 15.86 -3.04
C HIS A 82 -2.53 14.37 -2.69
N GLU A 83 -1.61 13.90 -1.85
CA GLU A 83 -1.48 12.48 -1.45
C GLU A 83 -2.45 12.03 -0.35
N LEU A 84 -3.45 12.84 -0.03
CA LEU A 84 -4.33 12.60 1.11
C LEU A 84 -5.21 11.35 0.98
N ILE A 85 -5.65 10.98 -0.22
CA ILE A 85 -6.56 9.83 -0.41
C ILE A 85 -5.81 8.50 -0.60
N PRO A 86 -4.91 8.31 -1.59
CA PRO A 86 -4.29 7.00 -1.83
C PRO A 86 -3.34 6.49 -0.74
N TYR A 87 -2.71 7.39 0.02
CA TYR A 87 -1.74 7.02 1.07
C TYR A 87 -2.33 7.07 2.50
N ASN A 88 -3.55 7.61 2.64
CA ASN A 88 -4.28 7.61 3.91
C ASN A 88 -5.68 7.04 3.74
N ASP A 89 -5.92 6.19 2.74
CA ASP A 89 -7.18 5.45 2.66
C ASP A 89 -7.25 4.63 3.95
N CYS A 90 -8.13 5.12 4.81
CA CYS A 90 -8.06 4.92 6.24
C CYS A 90 -8.85 3.64 6.56
N LEU A 91 -8.55 2.99 7.68
CA LEU A 91 -9.45 1.96 8.24
C LEU A 91 -10.85 2.52 8.63
N TYR A 92 -11.09 3.81 8.37
CA TYR A 92 -12.27 4.56 8.77
C TYR A 92 -13.03 5.07 7.55
N SER A 93 -14.36 4.92 7.59
CA SER A 93 -15.26 5.48 6.60
C SER A 93 -15.14 7.01 6.54
N THR A 94 -14.92 7.55 5.34
CA THR A 94 -14.86 9.00 5.06
C THR A 94 -16.22 9.70 5.20
N ALA A 95 -17.31 8.95 5.34
CA ALA A 95 -18.66 9.52 5.49
C ALA A 95 -18.81 10.41 6.74
N ASN A 96 -18.02 10.16 7.80
CA ASN A 96 -18.13 10.87 9.07
C ASN A 96 -16.87 11.66 9.46
N VAL A 97 -15.91 11.82 8.54
CA VAL A 97 -14.58 12.39 8.83
C VAL A 97 -14.18 13.37 7.73
N ALA A 98 -13.91 14.62 8.11
CA ALA A 98 -13.47 15.67 7.20
C ALA A 98 -11.98 15.59 6.84
N THR A 99 -11.16 15.00 7.73
CA THR A 99 -9.72 14.85 7.50
C THR A 99 -9.20 13.59 8.19
N VAL A 100 -8.50 12.76 7.42
CA VAL A 100 -7.88 11.51 7.86
C VAL A 100 -6.35 11.63 7.81
N PHE A 101 -5.67 10.89 8.68
CA PHE A 101 -4.22 10.68 8.62
C PHE A 101 -3.89 9.23 8.95
N ASN A 102 -3.56 8.44 7.92
CA ASN A 102 -3.24 7.01 7.95
C ASN A 102 -4.24 6.10 8.71
N HIS A 103 -4.26 6.18 10.03
CA HIS A 103 -5.09 5.39 10.94
C HIS A 103 -5.83 6.27 11.97
N PHE A 104 -5.86 7.60 11.76
CA PHE A 104 -6.54 8.54 12.64
C PHE A 104 -7.53 9.40 11.86
N ALA A 105 -8.68 9.65 12.47
CA ALA A 105 -9.57 10.74 12.07
C ALA A 105 -9.17 12.01 12.84
N LEU A 106 -8.67 13.03 12.14
CA LEU A 106 -8.26 14.30 12.76
C LEU A 106 -9.46 15.22 13.01
N HIS A 107 -10.39 15.26 12.06
CA HIS A 107 -11.56 16.14 12.12
C HIS A 107 -12.82 15.31 11.88
N ARG A 108 -13.60 15.06 12.94
CA ARG A 108 -14.87 14.33 12.89
C ARG A 108 -15.99 15.28 12.45
N LEU A 109 -16.86 14.80 11.55
CA LEU A 109 -18.05 15.54 11.12
C LEU A 109 -19.22 15.39 12.09
N SER A 110 -19.24 14.31 12.88
CA SER A 110 -20.25 14.04 13.89
C SER A 110 -19.62 13.83 15.28
N PRO A 111 -20.21 14.40 16.35
CA PRO A 111 -19.75 14.18 17.71
C PRO A 111 -19.96 12.72 18.18
N ASN A 112 -20.82 11.95 17.49
CA ASN A 112 -21.23 10.60 17.91
C ASN A 112 -20.34 9.47 17.34
N VAL A 113 -19.07 9.77 17.05
CA VAL A 113 -18.05 8.79 16.66
C VAL A 113 -17.13 8.55 17.86
N THR A 114 -17.11 7.32 18.36
CA THR A 114 -16.27 6.89 19.49
C THR A 114 -14.81 7.30 19.25
N GLY A 115 -14.28 8.12 20.15
CA GLY A 115 -12.90 8.60 20.07
C GLY A 115 -11.96 7.46 20.44
N THR A 116 -11.21 6.98 19.46
CA THR A 116 -10.11 6.00 19.64
C THR A 116 -10.57 4.63 20.17
N ILE A 117 -10.45 3.60 19.34
CA ILE A 117 -10.59 2.21 19.79
C ILE A 117 -9.25 1.71 20.33
N TYR A 118 -9.26 1.13 21.52
CA TYR A 118 -8.10 0.37 22.00
C TYR A 118 -8.15 -1.02 21.39
N VAL A 119 -7.13 -1.37 20.63
CA VAL A 119 -6.97 -2.73 20.08
C VAL A 119 -5.93 -3.44 20.95
N PRO A 120 -6.31 -4.47 21.72
CA PRO A 120 -5.37 -5.29 22.45
C PRO A 120 -4.29 -5.85 21.51
N GLU A 121 -3.05 -5.99 21.98
CA GLU A 121 -1.94 -6.52 21.19
C GLU A 121 -2.25 -7.90 20.59
N LYS A 122 -3.01 -8.73 21.31
CA LYS A 122 -3.49 -10.03 20.83
C LYS A 122 -4.46 -9.96 19.65
N LEU A 123 -5.09 -8.80 19.43
CA LEU A 123 -6.08 -8.56 18.38
C LEU A 123 -5.55 -7.70 17.23
N GLY A 124 -4.47 -6.95 17.43
CA GLY A 124 -3.93 -6.06 16.42
C GLY A 124 -2.44 -5.85 16.55
N LEU A 125 -1.72 -6.22 15.48
CA LEU A 125 -0.30 -5.94 15.32
C LEU A 125 -0.13 -4.77 14.36
N LYS A 126 0.53 -3.71 14.81
CA LYS A 126 0.84 -2.54 13.98
C LYS A 126 2.28 -2.62 13.50
N LEU A 127 2.46 -2.93 12.22
CA LEU A 127 3.77 -3.10 11.61
C LEU A 127 4.20 -1.81 10.92
N HIS A 128 5.33 -1.23 11.34
CA HIS A 128 5.98 -0.11 10.65
C HIS A 128 7.31 -0.60 10.09
N TYR A 129 7.37 -0.80 8.77
CA TYR A 129 8.61 -1.16 8.10
C TYR A 129 9.30 0.11 7.60
N LYS A 130 10.45 0.46 8.17
CA LYS A 130 11.33 1.51 7.67
C LYS A 130 12.70 0.92 7.38
N ALA A 131 13.29 1.30 6.24
CA ALA A 131 14.63 0.86 5.85
C ALA A 131 15.73 1.41 6.78
N THR A 132 15.45 2.52 7.49
CA THR A 132 16.36 3.15 8.45
C THR A 132 15.59 3.54 9.70
N CYS A 133 16.30 3.70 10.81
CA CYS A 133 15.66 4.13 12.04
C CYS A 133 14.97 5.49 11.90
N PRO A 134 13.73 5.61 12.38
CA PRO A 134 13.08 6.89 12.53
C PRO A 134 13.83 7.79 13.52
N ILE A 135 13.86 9.09 13.25
CA ILE A 135 14.39 10.10 14.20
C ILE A 135 13.61 10.01 15.53
N GLU A 136 12.34 9.62 15.44
CA GLU A 136 11.44 9.43 16.56
C GLU A 136 11.88 8.31 17.52
N ALA A 137 12.63 7.30 17.05
CA ALA A 137 13.14 6.21 17.89
C ALA A 137 14.35 6.61 18.75
N ARG A 138 14.95 7.79 18.51
CA ARG A 138 16.02 8.38 19.33
C ARG A 138 17.06 7.34 19.78
N LYS A 139 17.15 7.09 21.09
CA LYS A 139 18.13 6.21 21.73
C LYS A 139 17.73 4.73 21.71
N GLU A 140 16.45 4.44 21.50
CA GLU A 140 15.91 3.07 21.50
C GLU A 140 16.20 2.36 20.17
N CYS A 141 16.59 3.10 19.13
CA CYS A 141 16.89 2.54 17.81
C CYS A 141 17.95 1.43 17.86
N ASP A 142 19.06 1.65 18.58
CA ASP A 142 20.18 0.70 18.60
C ASP A 142 19.76 -0.62 19.27
N GLU A 143 18.95 -0.54 20.33
CA GLU A 143 18.38 -1.70 21.01
C GLU A 143 17.39 -2.44 20.10
N LEU A 144 16.48 -1.71 19.42
CA LEU A 144 15.50 -2.30 18.51
C LEU A 144 16.12 -2.93 17.24
N GLN A 145 17.33 -2.53 16.85
CA GLN A 145 18.06 -3.16 15.76
C GLN A 145 18.81 -4.42 16.18
N THR A 146 19.10 -4.57 17.48
CA THR A 146 19.91 -5.67 18.01
C THR A 146 19.07 -6.77 18.64
N ASP A 147 17.96 -6.42 19.30
CA ASP A 147 16.98 -7.37 19.83
C ASP A 147 16.02 -7.81 18.72
N THR A 148 16.52 -8.68 17.84
CA THR A 148 15.74 -9.25 16.73
C THR A 148 15.53 -10.74 16.94
N VAL A 149 14.31 -11.19 16.69
CA VAL A 149 13.96 -12.61 16.66
C VAL A 149 13.65 -12.98 15.21
N LEU A 150 14.28 -14.04 14.72
CA LEU A 150 13.99 -14.55 13.38
C LEU A 150 12.61 -15.19 13.37
N ASP A 151 11.71 -14.65 12.56
CA ASP A 151 10.35 -15.14 12.41
C ASP A 151 10.21 -16.03 11.16
N HIS A 152 9.97 -17.32 11.40
CA HIS A 152 9.73 -18.35 10.37
C HIS A 152 8.24 -18.61 10.12
N SER A 153 7.34 -17.81 10.68
CA SER A 153 5.89 -18.03 10.61
C SER A 153 5.35 -18.10 9.18
N ILE A 154 6.02 -17.44 8.23
CA ILE A 154 5.66 -17.41 6.82
C ILE A 154 6.33 -18.49 5.97
N ASP A 155 7.38 -19.16 6.48
CA ASP A 155 8.19 -20.11 5.70
C ASP A 155 7.36 -21.32 5.23
N ARG A 156 6.33 -21.70 6.00
CA ARG A 156 5.38 -22.75 5.64
C ARG A 156 4.65 -22.51 4.31
N PHE A 157 4.68 -21.28 3.80
CA PHE A 157 4.03 -20.89 2.55
C PHE A 157 4.99 -20.85 1.36
N THR A 158 6.28 -21.04 1.56
CA THR A 158 7.34 -20.86 0.54
C THR A 158 7.03 -21.63 -0.74
N ASP A 159 6.83 -22.94 -0.65
CA ASP A 159 6.63 -23.80 -1.82
C ASP A 159 5.37 -23.42 -2.61
N GLU A 160 4.27 -23.19 -1.90
CA GLU A 160 2.99 -22.82 -2.51
C GLU A 160 3.06 -21.42 -3.13
N LEU A 161 3.75 -20.47 -2.48
CA LEU A 161 3.96 -19.13 -3.00
C LEU A 161 4.79 -19.18 -4.28
N SER A 162 5.94 -19.86 -4.28
CA SER A 162 6.79 -20.01 -5.46
C SER A 162 6.02 -20.63 -6.63
N ARG A 163 5.22 -21.67 -6.38
CA ARG A 163 4.39 -22.31 -7.40
C ARG A 163 3.35 -21.35 -7.99
N ARG A 164 2.65 -20.57 -7.16
CA ARG A 164 1.65 -19.59 -7.59
C ARG A 164 2.24 -18.45 -8.39
N VAL A 165 3.35 -17.88 -7.91
CA VAL A 165 4.09 -16.80 -8.57
C VAL A 165 4.57 -17.26 -9.94
N ASN A 166 5.25 -18.41 -10.02
CA ASN A 166 5.75 -18.95 -11.28
C ASN A 166 4.63 -19.18 -12.31
N ARG A 167 3.47 -19.68 -11.88
CA ARG A 167 2.31 -19.83 -12.76
C ARG A 167 1.83 -18.47 -13.28
N ALA A 168 1.64 -17.49 -12.40
CA ALA A 168 1.17 -16.16 -12.77
C ALA A 168 2.14 -15.46 -13.74
N LEU A 169 3.45 -15.53 -13.48
CA LEU A 169 4.46 -14.94 -14.34
C LEU A 169 4.49 -15.57 -15.73
N ARG A 170 4.37 -16.90 -15.85
CA ARG A 170 4.30 -17.61 -17.14
C ARG A 170 3.06 -17.21 -17.95
N GLU A 171 1.89 -17.15 -17.31
CA GLU A 171 0.65 -16.69 -17.96
C GLU A 171 0.77 -15.25 -18.48
N LEU A 172 1.46 -14.41 -17.71
CA LEU A 172 1.74 -13.01 -18.07
C LEU A 172 2.92 -12.86 -19.04
N LYS A 173 3.63 -13.94 -19.40
CA LYS A 173 4.84 -13.90 -20.24
C LYS A 173 5.91 -12.96 -19.67
N LEU A 174 6.10 -12.99 -18.36
CA LEU A 174 7.13 -12.25 -17.62
C LEU A 174 8.29 -13.16 -17.16
N LEU A 175 8.15 -14.47 -17.40
CA LEU A 175 9.12 -15.53 -17.14
C LEU A 175 9.04 -16.56 -18.28
#